data_AF-A0A702FCW1-F1
#
_entry.id   AF-A0A702FCW1-F1
#
_cell.length_a   1.000
_cell.length_b   1.000
_cell.length_c   1.000
_cell.angle_alpha   90.00
_cell.angle_beta   90.00
_cell.angle_gamma   90.00
#
_symmetry.space_group_name_H-M   'P 1'
#
loop_
_entity.id
_entity.type
_entity.pdbx_description
1 polymer ?
#
loop_
_entity_poly.entity_id
_entity_poly.type
_entity_poly.pdbx_seq_one_letter_code
_entity_poly.pdbx_strand_id
1 'polypeptide(L)'
;GYPVMLRMDNGPEFISLALADKLGNVAEASRLSGVSRDTIYRHRRLLKEGGSNALKRQETANLRHKNCIALSIENTVVQFSIEHPHPGQQKVALKVKAEHGMDISPGGVRSIWLRQNMNTTALRVARAKSLHQIT
;
A
#
# COMPACT_ATOMS: atom_id res chain seq x y z
N GLY A 1 -11.07 -17.32 28.20
CA GLY A 1 -10.13 -16.26 27.81
C GLY A 1 -8.88 -16.92 27.27
N TYR A 2 -8.44 -16.57 26.07
CA TYR A 2 -7.24 -17.16 25.47
C TYR A 2 -6.05 -16.21 25.67
N PRO A 3 -4.97 -16.67 26.32
CA PRO A 3 -3.89 -15.81 26.80
C PRO A 3 -2.90 -15.44 25.68
N VAL A 4 -2.55 -14.16 25.68
CA VAL A 4 -1.25 -13.56 25.36
C VAL A 4 -0.50 -14.17 24.17
N MET A 5 -0.67 -13.53 23.02
CA MET A 5 0.22 -13.63 21.87
C MET A 5 1.68 -13.41 22.29
N LEU A 6 2.47 -14.48 22.27
CA LEU A 6 3.91 -14.41 22.38
C LEU A 6 4.47 -13.67 21.16
N ARG A 7 5.12 -12.54 21.40
CA ARG A 7 5.96 -11.82 20.45
C ARG A 7 7.19 -12.68 20.14
N MET A 8 7.10 -13.49 19.10
CA MET A 8 8.25 -13.90 18.33
C MET A 8 8.19 -13.10 17.03
N ASP A 9 9.32 -12.68 16.50
CA ASP A 9 9.44 -11.80 15.31
C ASP A 9 9.02 -12.48 14.00
N ASN A 10 8.19 -13.53 14.09
CA ASN A 10 7.57 -14.30 13.04
C ASN A 10 6.09 -14.46 13.41
N GLY A 11 5.17 -14.22 12.46
CA GLY A 11 3.73 -14.22 12.74
C GLY A 11 3.19 -15.57 13.28
N PRO A 12 1.94 -15.58 13.79
CA PRO A 12 1.31 -16.75 14.43
C PRO A 12 1.33 -18.03 13.57
N GLU A 13 1.46 -17.87 12.25
CA GLU A 13 1.65 -18.94 11.28
C GLU A 13 2.83 -19.86 11.60
N PHE A 14 3.98 -19.32 11.99
CA PHE A 14 5.20 -20.11 12.25
C PHE A 14 5.12 -20.86 13.58
N ILE A 15 4.44 -20.26 14.57
CA ILE A 15 4.26 -20.86 15.89
C ILE A 15 3.40 -22.13 15.80
N SER A 16 2.30 -22.07 15.04
CA SER A 16 1.39 -23.21 14.86
C SER A 16 2.04 -24.40 14.14
N LEU A 17 2.91 -24.13 13.16
CA LEU A 17 3.66 -25.14 12.42
C LEU A 17 4.75 -25.79 13.26
N ALA A 18 5.55 -24.99 13.95
CA ALA A 18 6.59 -25.49 14.85
C ALA A 18 6.00 -26.36 15.97
N LEU A 19 4.80 -26.01 16.44
CA LEU A 19 4.07 -26.79 17.44
C LEU A 19 3.54 -28.10 16.86
N ALA A 20 3.01 -28.08 15.63
CA ALA A 20 2.56 -29.29 14.94
C ALA A 20 3.71 -30.28 14.69
N ASP A 21 4.90 -29.79 14.35
CA ASP A 21 6.08 -30.64 14.13
C ASP A 21 6.62 -31.23 15.44
N LYS A 22 6.68 -30.43 16.52
CA LYS A 22 7.09 -30.92 17.85
C LYS A 22 6.15 -31.96 18.43
N LEU A 23 4.84 -31.78 18.25
CA LEU A 23 3.81 -32.68 18.79
C LEU A 23 3.52 -33.88 17.87
N GLY A 24 3.92 -33.82 16.60
CA GLY A 24 3.48 -34.78 15.59
C GLY A 24 1.95 -34.78 15.36
N ASN A 25 1.23 -33.79 15.90
CA ASN A 25 -0.23 -33.75 15.92
C ASN A 25 -0.77 -32.34 15.63
N VAL A 26 -1.42 -32.21 14.47
CA VAL A 26 -2.01 -30.94 13.99
C VAL A 26 -3.25 -30.53 14.80
N ALA A 27 -4.02 -31.48 15.34
CA ALA A 27 -5.22 -31.17 16.13
C ALA A 27 -4.86 -30.54 17.49
N GLU A 28 -3.85 -31.11 18.16
CA GLU A 28 -3.33 -30.53 19.41
C GLU A 28 -2.64 -29.19 19.17
N ALA A 29 -1.86 -29.07 18.09
CA ALA A 29 -1.25 -27.80 17.72
C ALA A 29 -2.31 -26.71 17.43
N SER A 30 -3.42 -27.07 16.78
CA SER A 30 -4.54 -26.15 16.55
C SER A 30 -5.20 -25.68 17.84
N ARG A 31 -5.42 -26.60 18.79
CA ARG A 31 -6.01 -26.30 20.11
C ARG A 31 -5.13 -25.36 20.94
N LEU A 32 -3.81 -25.55 20.90
CA LEU A 32 -2.84 -24.80 21.69
C LEU A 32 -2.45 -23.47 21.05
N SER A 33 -2.32 -23.40 19.72
CA SER A 33 -1.94 -22.17 19.00
C SER A 33 -3.12 -21.26 18.69
N GLY A 34 -4.36 -21.76 18.77
CA GLY A 34 -5.57 -21.03 18.38
C GLY A 34 -5.73 -20.86 16.86
N VAL A 35 -4.84 -21.46 16.06
CA VAL A 35 -4.88 -21.44 14.59
C VAL A 35 -5.67 -22.65 14.10
N SER A 36 -6.52 -22.47 13.08
CA SER A 36 -7.31 -23.57 12.54
C SER A 36 -6.45 -24.65 11.88
N ARG A 37 -6.88 -25.91 11.95
CA ARG A 37 -6.21 -27.03 11.26
C ARG A 37 -6.02 -26.77 9.76
N ASP A 38 -7.01 -26.16 9.09
CA ASP A 38 -6.94 -25.81 7.67
C ASP A 38 -5.81 -24.81 7.38
N THR A 39 -5.69 -23.79 8.22
CA THR A 39 -4.61 -22.79 8.13
C THR A 39 -3.24 -23.45 8.28
N ILE A 40 -3.09 -24.38 9.23
CA ILE A 40 -1.83 -25.12 9.43
C ILE A 40 -1.46 -25.94 8.18
N TYR A 41 -2.42 -26.66 7.59
CA TYR A 41 -2.17 -27.42 6.35
C TYR A 41 -1.83 -26.52 5.18
N ARG A 42 -2.54 -25.38 5.03
CA ARG A 42 -2.28 -24.39 3.99
C ARG A 42 -0.87 -23.81 4.10
N HIS A 43 -0.45 -23.43 5.31
CA HIS A 43 0.90 -22.91 5.54
C HIS A 43 1.99 -23.96 5.28
N ARG A 44 1.76 -25.22 5.67
CA ARG A 44 2.67 -26.33 5.37
C ARG A 44 2.84 -26.54 3.87
N ARG A 45 1.74 -26.46 3.12
CA ARG A 45 1.76 -26.53 1.65
C ARG A 45 2.53 -25.36 1.04
N LEU A 46 2.27 -24.13 1.49
CA LEU A 46 2.96 -22.92 1.01
C LEU A 46 4.47 -22.98 1.28
N LEU A 47 4.90 -23.46 2.46
CA LEU A 47 6.32 -23.68 2.77
C LEU A 47 6.97 -24.71 1.85
N LYS A 48 6.25 -25.79 1.52
CA LYS A 48 6.75 -26.83 0.61
C LYS A 48 6.91 -26.31 -0.82
N GLU A 49 5.99 -25.46 -1.27
CA GLU A 49 5.95 -24.95 -2.65
C GLU A 49 6.85 -23.71 -2.87
N GLY A 50 6.94 -22.80 -1.89
CA GLY A 50 7.65 -21.51 -2.05
C GLY A 50 8.60 -21.13 -0.92
N GLY A 51 8.94 -22.08 -0.03
CA GLY A 51 9.91 -21.87 1.05
C GLY A 51 9.46 -20.83 2.09
N SER A 52 10.40 -20.36 2.91
CA SER A 52 10.13 -19.43 4.02
C SER A 52 9.53 -18.09 3.58
N ASN A 53 9.77 -17.67 2.33
CA ASN A 53 9.22 -16.43 1.79
C ASN A 53 7.75 -16.54 1.36
N ALA A 54 7.20 -17.75 1.20
CA ALA A 54 5.81 -17.94 0.79
C ALA A 54 4.78 -17.58 1.87
N LEU A 55 5.18 -17.61 3.14
CA LEU A 55 4.33 -17.19 4.25
C LEU A 55 4.39 -15.68 4.51
N LYS A 56 5.37 -14.98 3.90
CA LYS A 56 5.42 -13.53 4.00
C LYS A 56 4.25 -12.94 3.23
N ARG A 57 3.68 -11.87 3.78
CA ARG A 57 2.66 -11.08 3.09
C ARG A 57 3.19 -10.67 1.71
N GLN A 58 2.58 -11.21 0.67
CA GLN A 58 2.84 -10.77 -0.69
C GLN A 58 2.13 -9.42 -0.86
N GLU A 59 2.90 -8.34 -0.81
CA GLU A 59 2.40 -7.06 -1.30
C GLU A 59 2.44 -7.12 -2.82
N THR A 60 1.29 -6.90 -3.46
CA THR A 60 1.28 -6.69 -4.90
C THR A 60 2.15 -5.46 -5.16
N ALA A 61 3.22 -5.62 -5.95
CA ALA A 61 3.96 -4.48 -6.46
C ALA A 61 2.93 -3.48 -7.00
N ASN A 62 3.06 -2.19 -6.67
CA ASN A 62 2.12 -1.15 -7.09
C ASN A 62 2.08 -1.07 -8.62
N LEU A 63 1.32 -1.96 -9.25
CA LEU A 63 1.08 -1.99 -10.68
C LEU A 63 0.15 -0.82 -10.96
N ARG A 64 0.68 0.18 -11.66
CA ARG A 64 -0.12 1.31 -12.14
C ARG A 64 -1.28 0.74 -12.97
N HIS A 65 -2.50 1.00 -12.53
CA HIS A 65 -3.69 0.46 -13.20
C HIS A 65 -3.77 0.97 -14.64
N LYS A 66 -4.24 0.14 -15.58
CA LYS A 66 -4.33 0.50 -17.02
C LYS A 66 -5.24 1.70 -17.28
N ASN A 67 -6.22 1.93 -16.41
CA ASN A 67 -7.10 3.10 -16.51
C ASN A 67 -6.52 4.35 -15.82
N CYS A 68 -5.24 4.33 -15.42
CA CYS A 68 -4.58 5.54 -14.97
C CYS A 68 -4.38 6.50 -16.13
N ILE A 69 -4.48 7.79 -15.81
CA ILE A 69 -4.19 8.90 -16.72
C ILE A 69 -2.74 8.77 -17.24
N ALA A 70 -2.43 9.28 -18.42
CA ALA A 70 -1.05 9.31 -18.92
C ALA A 70 -0.10 9.97 -17.91
N LEU A 71 1.12 9.43 -17.79
CA LEU A 71 2.12 9.93 -16.84
C LEU A 71 2.48 11.39 -17.08
N SER A 72 2.50 11.82 -18.35
CA SER A 72 2.76 13.21 -18.74
C SER A 72 1.75 14.16 -18.10
N ILE A 73 0.45 13.88 -18.23
CA ILE A 73 -0.62 14.69 -17.65
C ILE A 73 -0.53 14.70 -16.12
N GLU A 74 -0.25 13.53 -15.51
CA GLU A 74 -0.06 13.46 -14.06
C GLU A 74 1.09 14.36 -13.59
N ASN A 75 2.24 14.29 -14.25
CA ASN A 75 3.40 15.10 -13.92
C ASN A 75 3.12 16.59 -14.09
N THR A 76 2.45 17.00 -15.17
CA THR A 76 2.03 18.39 -15.39
C THR A 76 1.13 18.89 -14.25
N VAL A 77 0.13 18.11 -13.86
CA VAL A 77 -0.80 18.48 -12.77
C VAL A 77 -0.06 18.55 -11.42
N VAL A 78 0.86 17.62 -11.16
CA VAL A 78 1.68 17.62 -9.93
C VAL A 78 2.56 18.86 -9.88
N GLN A 79 3.27 19.15 -10.97
CA GLN A 79 4.16 20.31 -11.07
C GLN A 79 3.38 21.62 -10.88
N PHE A 80 2.27 21.77 -11.60
CA PHE A 80 1.37 22.92 -11.45
C PHE A 80 0.89 23.09 -10.00
N SER A 81 0.58 21.99 -9.32
CA SER A 81 0.10 22.01 -7.93
C SER A 81 1.21 22.28 -6.90
N ILE A 82 2.48 22.11 -7.28
CA ILE A 82 3.65 22.44 -6.46
C ILE A 82 3.99 23.92 -6.61
N GLU A 83 3.98 24.45 -7.83
CA GLU A 83 4.19 25.86 -8.14
C GLU A 83 3.06 26.73 -7.57
N HIS A 84 1.83 26.20 -7.61
CA HIS A 84 0.64 26.86 -7.10
C HIS A 84 -0.08 25.93 -6.09
N PRO A 85 0.32 25.94 -4.81
CA PRO A 85 -0.22 25.02 -3.82
C PRO A 85 -1.61 25.40 -3.26
N HIS A 86 -2.09 26.62 -3.52
CA HIS A 86 -3.36 27.14 -2.97
C HIS A 86 -4.62 26.81 -3.77
N PRO A 87 -4.63 26.83 -5.12
CA PRO A 87 -5.81 26.52 -5.92
C PRO A 87 -6.43 25.16 -5.58
N GLY A 88 -7.77 25.12 -5.56
CA GLY A 88 -8.54 23.88 -5.44
C GLY A 88 -8.63 23.11 -6.76
N GLN A 89 -9.10 21.86 -6.69
CA GLN A 89 -9.19 20.93 -7.83
C GLN A 89 -9.87 21.51 -9.09
N GLN A 90 -10.91 22.34 -8.92
CA GLN A 90 -11.61 22.97 -10.06
C GLN A 90 -10.76 24.01 -10.76
N LYS A 91 -10.07 24.88 -10.00
CA LYS A 91 -9.19 25.92 -10.55
C LYS A 91 -7.98 25.32 -11.24
N VAL A 92 -7.41 24.26 -10.66
CA VAL A 92 -6.29 23.53 -11.28
C VAL A 92 -6.70 22.90 -12.59
N ALA A 93 -7.84 22.21 -12.65
CA ALA A 93 -8.36 21.64 -13.90
C ALA A 93 -8.55 22.70 -15.00
N LEU A 94 -9.16 23.84 -14.65
CA LEU A 94 -9.38 24.94 -15.60
C LEU A 94 -8.06 25.52 -16.13
N LYS A 95 -7.10 25.77 -15.24
CA LYS A 95 -5.79 26.33 -15.61
C LYS A 95 -4.96 25.36 -16.44
N VAL A 96 -4.92 24.08 -16.06
CA VAL A 96 -4.21 23.05 -16.84
C VAL A 96 -4.79 22.92 -18.25
N LYS A 97 -6.11 23.03 -18.38
CA LYS A 97 -6.76 23.07 -19.71
C LYS A 97 -6.36 24.31 -20.50
N ALA A 98 -6.34 25.48 -19.88
CA ALA A 98 -6.01 26.74 -20.55
C ALA A 98 -4.51 26.86 -20.94
N GLU A 99 -3.61 26.42 -20.06
CA GLU A 99 -2.15 26.58 -20.23
C GLU A 99 -1.50 25.43 -21.00
N HIS A 100 -2.03 24.20 -20.86
CA HIS A 100 -1.43 23.00 -21.45
C HIS A 100 -2.35 22.27 -22.45
N GLY A 101 -3.57 22.75 -22.69
CA GLY A 101 -4.54 22.12 -23.60
C GLY A 101 -5.03 20.74 -23.13
N MET A 102 -4.76 20.36 -21.89
CA MET A 102 -5.10 19.03 -21.34
C MET A 102 -6.44 19.09 -20.62
N ASP A 103 -7.44 18.36 -21.11
CA ASP A 103 -8.74 18.28 -20.46
C ASP A 103 -8.72 17.24 -19.33
N ILE A 104 -8.81 17.70 -18.09
CA ILE A 104 -8.86 16.85 -16.90
C ILE A 104 -10.01 17.27 -16.01
N SER A 105 -10.77 16.30 -15.51
CA SER A 105 -11.83 16.59 -14.56
C SER A 105 -11.26 16.97 -13.18
N PRO A 106 -11.97 17.79 -12.38
CA PRO A 106 -11.55 18.08 -11.00
C PRO A 106 -11.40 16.81 -10.14
N GLY A 107 -12.21 15.78 -10.40
CA GLY A 107 -12.07 14.47 -9.76
C GLY A 107 -10.79 13.73 -10.18
N GLY A 108 -10.38 13.88 -11.45
CA GLY A 108 -9.10 13.39 -11.96
C GLY A 108 -7.91 14.04 -11.25
N VAL A 109 -7.95 15.37 -11.07
CA VAL A 109 -6.95 16.13 -10.30
C VAL A 109 -6.86 15.61 -8.86
N ARG A 110 -7.99 15.44 -8.17
CA ARG A 110 -8.02 14.87 -6.82
C ARG A 110 -7.43 13.46 -6.76
N SER A 111 -7.75 12.63 -7.73
CA SER A 111 -7.23 11.26 -7.79
C SER A 111 -5.71 11.23 -7.98
N ILE A 112 -5.16 12.18 -8.74
CA ILE A 112 -3.71 12.38 -8.86
C ILE A 112 -3.12 12.78 -7.49
N TRP A 113 -3.73 13.75 -6.81
CA TRP A 113 -3.26 14.17 -5.49
C TRP A 113 -3.26 13.05 -4.45
N LEU A 114 -4.26 12.15 -4.49
CA LEU A 114 -4.35 10.99 -3.60
C LEU A 114 -3.17 10.04 -3.82
N ARG A 115 -2.88 9.72 -5.08
CA ARG A 115 -1.75 8.83 -5.44
C ARG A 115 -0.39 9.44 -5.10
N GLN A 116 -0.29 10.76 -5.18
CA GLN A 116 0.94 11.51 -4.95
C GLN A 116 1.06 12.03 -3.51
N ASN A 117 0.19 11.58 -2.59
CA ASN A 117 0.18 11.99 -1.18
C ASN A 117 0.18 13.53 -0.98
N MET A 118 -0.60 14.26 -1.78
CA MET A 118 -0.63 15.73 -1.80
C MET A 118 -2.06 16.30 -1.76
N ASN A 119 -2.95 15.60 -1.04
CA ASN A 119 -4.39 15.92 -0.98
C ASN A 119 -4.74 17.26 -0.34
N THR A 120 -3.88 17.73 0.57
CA THR A 120 -4.14 18.96 1.33
C THR A 120 -3.20 20.05 0.86
N THR A 121 -3.61 21.30 1.03
CA THR A 121 -2.76 22.47 0.79
C THR A 121 -1.48 22.39 1.61
N ALA A 122 -1.55 21.93 2.87
CA ALA A 122 -0.37 21.76 3.72
C ALA A 122 0.65 20.78 3.11
N LEU A 123 0.19 19.64 2.59
CA LEU A 123 1.07 18.67 1.92
C LEU A 123 1.69 19.23 0.64
N ARG A 124 0.92 20.00 -0.14
CA ARG A 124 1.41 20.68 -1.35
C ARG A 124 2.47 21.73 -1.03
N VAL A 125 2.23 22.57 -0.01
CA VAL A 125 3.19 23.56 0.47
C VAL A 125 4.45 22.88 1.03
N ALA A 126 4.30 21.82 1.82
CA ALA A 126 5.44 21.06 2.34
C ALA A 126 6.30 20.50 1.21
N ARG A 127 5.66 19.87 0.21
CA ARG A 127 6.35 19.34 -0.97
C ARG A 127 7.06 20.42 -1.77
N ALA A 128 6.42 21.58 -1.97
CA ALA A 128 7.04 22.73 -2.61
C ALA A 128 8.28 23.21 -1.83
N LYS A 129 8.19 23.35 -0.50
CA LYS A 129 9.32 23.76 0.34
C LYS A 129 10.48 22.76 0.29
N SER A 130 10.20 21.46 0.32
CA SER A 130 11.25 20.43 0.24
C SER A 130 12.04 20.50 -1.06
N LEU A 131 11.39 20.81 -2.19
CA LEU A 131 12.07 20.94 -3.48
C LEU A 131 13.02 22.14 -3.54
N HIS A 132 12.62 23.26 -2.92
CA HIS A 132 13.46 24.48 -2.86
C HIS A 132 14.67 24.35 -1.93
N GLN A 133 14.69 23.38 -1.00
CA GLN A 133 15.82 23.14 -0.10
C GLN A 133 16.89 22.22 -0.69
N ILE A 134 16.58 21.54 -1.78
CA ILE A 134 17.47 20.57 -2.45
C ILE A 134 18.22 21.23 -3.63
N THR A 135 17.79 22.42 -4.05
CA THR A 135 18.41 23.22 -5.12
C THR A 135 19.27 24.31 -4.52
#